data_AF-A0A5N8YY26-F1
#
_entry.id   AF-A0A5N8YY26-F1
#
_cell.length_a   1.000
_cell.length_b   1.000
_cell.length_c   1.000
_cell.angle_alpha   90.00
_cell.angle_beta   90.00
_cell.angle_gamma   90.00
#
_symmetry.space_group_name_H-M   'P 1'
#
loop_
_entity.id
_entity.type
_entity.pdbx_description
1 polymer ?
#
loop_
_entity_poly.entity_id
_entity_poly.type
_entity_poly.pdbx_seq_one_letter_code
_entity_poly.pdbx_strand_id
1 'polypeptide(L)'
;MKQLRSALQLLRLLHPIESCYTEFRWMGSGGYVAQRFVLSPRVTEKCLQWLHRTLNGRADVYFGVIPRSREQGTANACAPAATAVWCDYDDAGALPVLPLPPSAVVETSPHKYQFFWLLDRAMADLGHLERLNRIFAHNVGGDLNACDRARVLRLPGFQNLKYDGRPVAKLLVLKPNVRYARDQLEAAFPNEDPAPIRRRRTYDRDRLAPPWLPIVFDAIVDYLEANGFAPRLRASGSVQARCPLHDDRRPSLSLHIVRGWMCHAGCGQGRLTRLANKLGVRV
;
A
#
# COMPACT_ATOMS: atom_id res chain seq x y z
N MET A 1 2.36 2.17 -26.93
CA MET A 1 0.91 1.96 -27.14
C MET A 1 0.40 0.58 -26.72
N LYS A 2 1.00 -0.54 -27.15
CA LYS A 2 0.55 -1.91 -26.79
C LYS A 2 0.32 -2.09 -25.27
N GLN A 3 1.26 -1.65 -24.44
CA GLN A 3 1.15 -1.73 -22.97
C GLN A 3 -0.04 -0.94 -22.39
N LEU A 4 -0.41 0.21 -22.97
CA LEU A 4 -1.57 0.98 -22.49
C LEU A 4 -2.89 0.26 -22.81
N ARG A 5 -3.01 -0.38 -23.98
CA ARG A 5 -4.17 -1.23 -24.31
C ARG A 5 -4.28 -2.42 -23.38
N SER A 6 -3.15 -3.08 -23.12
CA SER A 6 -3.08 -4.19 -22.16
C SER A 6 -3.43 -3.76 -20.73
N ALA A 7 -2.95 -2.58 -20.29
CA ALA A 7 -3.34 -2.00 -19.01
C ALA A 7 -4.85 -1.72 -18.94
N LEU A 8 -5.44 -1.20 -20.02
CA LEU A 8 -6.89 -0.99 -20.09
C LEU A 8 -7.67 -2.31 -19.95
N GLN A 9 -7.21 -3.38 -20.59
CA GLN A 9 -7.84 -4.70 -20.46
C GLN A 9 -7.77 -5.23 -19.03
N LEU A 10 -6.62 -5.09 -18.35
CA LEU A 10 -6.48 -5.44 -16.94
C LEU A 10 -7.45 -4.63 -16.07
N LEU A 11 -7.49 -3.30 -16.24
CA LEU A 11 -8.39 -2.43 -15.48
C LEU A 11 -9.86 -2.79 -15.67
N ARG A 12 -10.28 -3.17 -16.88
CA ARG A 12 -11.66 -3.61 -17.15
C ARG A 12 -12.02 -4.92 -16.43
N LEU A 13 -11.06 -5.82 -16.29
CA LEU A 13 -11.26 -7.07 -15.55
C LEU A 13 -11.32 -6.81 -14.05
N LEU A 14 -10.51 -5.88 -13.55
CA LEU A 14 -10.47 -5.54 -12.14
C LEU A 14 -11.67 -4.69 -11.71
N HIS A 15 -12.14 -3.78 -12.57
CA HIS A 15 -13.17 -2.78 -12.28
C HIS A 15 -14.41 -2.94 -13.19
N PRO A 16 -15.13 -4.07 -13.13
CA PRO A 16 -16.27 -4.33 -14.01
C PRO A 16 -17.54 -3.55 -13.62
N ILE A 17 -17.58 -2.93 -12.44
CA ILE A 17 -18.78 -2.27 -11.92
C ILE A 17 -18.93 -0.86 -12.47
N GLU A 18 -20.03 -0.63 -13.19
CA GLU A 18 -20.27 0.62 -13.90
C GLU A 18 -20.44 1.85 -13.01
N SER A 19 -21.02 1.66 -11.82
CA SER A 19 -21.26 2.71 -10.83
C SER A 19 -20.05 3.03 -9.96
N CYS A 20 -18.94 2.32 -10.13
CA CYS A 20 -17.72 2.52 -9.35
C CYS A 20 -16.65 3.27 -10.13
N TYR A 21 -15.66 3.78 -9.41
CA TYR A 21 -14.57 4.58 -9.93
C TYR A 21 -13.25 3.79 -9.95
N THR A 22 -12.50 3.92 -11.04
CA THR A 22 -11.08 3.57 -11.09
C THR A 22 -10.28 4.72 -10.49
N GLU A 23 -9.51 4.43 -9.44
CA GLU A 23 -8.52 5.37 -8.92
C GLU A 23 -7.24 5.27 -9.74
N PHE A 24 -6.75 6.42 -10.20
CA PHE A 24 -5.37 6.62 -10.62
C PHE A 24 -4.66 7.47 -9.58
N ARG A 25 -3.49 7.05 -9.12
CA ARG A 25 -2.65 7.79 -8.18
C ARG A 25 -1.27 7.98 -8.76
N TRP A 26 -0.67 9.14 -8.58
CA TRP A 26 0.72 9.35 -8.98
C TRP A 26 1.50 10.11 -7.93
N MET A 27 2.80 9.79 -7.88
CA MET A 27 3.74 10.31 -6.90
C MET A 27 4.91 10.98 -7.62
N GLY A 28 5.10 12.28 -7.38
CA GLY A 28 6.23 13.05 -7.90
C GLY A 28 7.49 12.88 -7.04
N SER A 29 8.65 13.24 -7.58
CA SER A 29 9.96 13.11 -6.92
C SER A 29 10.10 13.91 -5.61
N GLY A 30 9.24 14.90 -5.36
CA GLY A 30 9.18 15.65 -4.10
C GLY A 30 8.21 15.10 -3.06
N GLY A 31 7.73 13.86 -3.21
CA GLY A 31 6.74 13.26 -2.30
C GLY A 31 5.31 13.77 -2.49
N TYR A 32 5.06 14.62 -3.49
CA TYR A 32 3.71 15.06 -3.84
C TYR A 32 2.89 13.88 -4.35
N VAL A 33 1.74 13.63 -3.70
CA VAL A 33 0.78 12.61 -4.09
C VAL A 33 -0.46 13.29 -4.64
N ALA A 34 -0.86 12.89 -5.84
CA ALA A 34 -2.15 13.26 -6.43
C ALA A 34 -2.92 12.02 -6.86
N GLN A 35 -4.24 12.19 -6.90
CA GLN A 35 -5.17 11.13 -7.27
C GLN A 35 -6.27 11.69 -8.15
N ARG A 36 -6.78 10.84 -9.04
CA ARG A 36 -7.95 11.12 -9.88
C ARG A 36 -8.83 9.88 -9.93
N PHE A 37 -10.12 10.11 -9.80
CA PHE A 37 -11.13 9.08 -9.90
C PHE A 37 -11.87 9.24 -11.22
N VAL A 38 -12.03 8.16 -11.95
CA VAL A 38 -12.77 8.13 -13.22
C VAL A 38 -13.77 7.00 -13.10
N LEU A 39 -15.05 7.25 -13.42
CA LEU A 39 -16.04 6.18 -13.51
C LEU A 39 -15.47 5.06 -14.38
N SER A 40 -15.46 3.84 -13.87
CA SER A 40 -14.83 2.68 -14.50
C SER A 40 -15.22 2.49 -15.98
N PRO A 41 -16.49 2.64 -16.40
CA PRO A 41 -16.86 2.50 -17.82
C PRO A 41 -16.32 3.65 -18.70
N ARG A 42 -15.95 4.78 -18.09
CA ARG A 42 -15.34 5.94 -18.79
C ARG A 42 -13.82 5.87 -18.88
N VAL A 43 -13.18 4.85 -18.30
CA VAL A 43 -11.75 4.62 -18.50
C VAL A 43 -11.53 4.07 -19.91
N THR A 44 -10.90 4.90 -20.75
CA THR A 44 -10.63 4.57 -22.16
C THR A 44 -9.14 4.55 -22.47
N GLU A 45 -8.77 4.06 -23.67
CA GLU A 45 -7.38 4.16 -24.13
C GLU A 45 -6.93 5.63 -24.20
N LYS A 46 -7.82 6.56 -24.58
CA LYS A 46 -7.52 8.00 -24.58
C LYS A 46 -7.21 8.54 -23.19
N CYS A 47 -7.89 8.06 -22.14
CA CYS A 47 -7.58 8.40 -20.76
C CYS A 47 -6.15 7.97 -20.39
N LEU A 48 -5.78 6.71 -20.72
CA LEU A 48 -4.44 6.20 -20.44
C LEU A 48 -3.36 6.88 -21.28
N GLN A 49 -3.65 7.22 -22.54
CA GLN A 49 -2.75 8.00 -23.39
C GLN A 49 -2.53 9.42 -22.85
N TRP A 50 -3.58 10.05 -22.31
CA TRP A 50 -3.44 11.35 -21.64
C TRP A 50 -2.60 11.26 -20.37
N LEU A 51 -2.84 10.26 -19.52
CA LEU A 51 -2.02 10.01 -18.33
C LEU A 51 -0.56 9.77 -18.73
N HIS A 52 -0.33 8.94 -19.75
CA HIS A 52 1.02 8.62 -20.23
C HIS A 52 1.75 9.86 -20.74
N ARG A 53 1.12 10.69 -21.59
CA ARG A 53 1.72 11.94 -22.08
C ARG A 53 2.02 12.94 -20.96
N THR A 54 1.17 12.97 -19.93
CA THR A 54 1.26 13.97 -18.85
C THR A 54 2.24 13.56 -17.75
N LEU A 55 2.30 12.27 -17.41
CA LEU A 55 2.96 11.78 -16.19
C LEU A 55 4.15 10.85 -16.45
N ASN A 56 4.22 10.16 -17.60
CA ASN A 56 5.31 9.21 -17.84
C ASN A 56 6.66 9.94 -17.84
N GLY A 57 7.63 9.41 -17.09
CA GLY A 57 8.94 10.05 -16.89
C GLY A 57 8.96 11.22 -15.89
N ARG A 58 7.80 11.59 -15.33
CA ARG A 58 7.64 12.74 -14.41
C ARG A 58 7.08 12.35 -13.04
N ALA A 59 6.29 11.28 -12.97
CA ALA A 59 5.78 10.70 -11.73
C ALA A 59 5.68 9.17 -11.83
N ASP A 60 5.78 8.48 -10.71
CA ASP A 60 5.37 7.08 -10.62
C ASP A 60 3.83 7.00 -10.64
N VAL A 61 3.27 6.12 -11.47
CA VAL A 61 1.82 6.03 -11.71
C VAL A 61 1.27 4.67 -11.26
N TYR A 62 0.18 4.72 -10.52
CA TYR A 62 -0.48 3.60 -9.86
C TYR A 62 -1.99 3.61 -10.12
N PHE A 63 -2.63 2.48 -9.87
CA PHE A 63 -4.08 2.32 -9.87
C PHE A 63 -4.53 1.59 -8.61
N GLY A 64 -5.72 1.90 -8.09
CA GLY A 64 -6.33 1.10 -7.01
C GLY A 64 -6.75 -0.27 -7.54
N VAL A 65 -6.44 -1.36 -6.83
CA VAL A 65 -6.75 -2.74 -7.30
C VAL A 65 -8.25 -3.05 -7.20
N ILE A 66 -8.91 -2.53 -6.16
CA ILE A 66 -10.36 -2.61 -5.97
C ILE A 66 -10.98 -1.29 -6.44
N PRO A 67 -12.07 -1.32 -7.22
CA PRO A 67 -12.72 -0.09 -7.64
C PRO A 67 -13.33 0.64 -6.43
N ARG A 68 -13.47 1.96 -6.52
CA ARG A 68 -13.98 2.81 -5.44
C ARG A 68 -15.49 3.05 -5.59
N SER A 69 -16.25 2.97 -4.51
CA SER A 69 -17.67 3.32 -4.49
C SER A 69 -17.91 4.84 -4.48
N ARG A 70 -16.88 5.62 -4.14
CA ARG A 70 -16.87 7.09 -4.17
C ARG A 70 -15.46 7.59 -4.47
N GLU A 71 -15.31 8.86 -4.83
CA GLU A 71 -14.05 9.48 -5.22
C GLU A 71 -13.08 9.71 -4.03
N GLN A 72 -12.68 8.64 -3.36
CA GLN A 72 -11.79 8.64 -2.19
C GLN A 72 -10.85 7.44 -2.22
N GLY A 73 -9.58 7.65 -1.87
CA GLY A 73 -8.52 6.63 -1.89
C GLY A 73 -8.35 5.87 -0.57
N THR A 74 -9.41 5.78 0.24
CA THR A 74 -9.43 5.18 1.58
C THR A 74 -10.05 3.78 1.56
N ALA A 75 -9.74 2.95 2.57
CA ALA A 75 -10.26 1.58 2.69
C ALA A 75 -11.79 1.50 2.75
N ASN A 76 -12.45 2.50 3.37
CA ASN A 76 -13.91 2.56 3.44
C ASN A 76 -14.59 2.99 2.12
N ALA A 77 -13.81 3.39 1.12
CA ALA A 77 -14.30 3.73 -0.21
C ALA A 77 -14.11 2.59 -1.21
N CYS A 78 -13.51 1.46 -0.82
CA CYS A 78 -13.48 0.26 -1.66
C CYS A 78 -14.88 -0.29 -1.85
N ALA A 79 -15.25 -0.60 -3.10
CA ALA A 79 -16.47 -1.34 -3.39
C ALA A 79 -16.35 -2.77 -2.83
N PRO A 80 -17.41 -3.33 -2.20
CA PRO A 80 -17.42 -4.69 -1.69
C PRO A 80 -17.62 -5.69 -2.84
N ALA A 81 -16.69 -5.70 -3.78
CA ALA A 81 -16.73 -6.51 -4.99
C ALA A 81 -15.33 -6.66 -5.60
N ALA A 82 -14.39 -7.15 -4.81
CA ALA A 82 -13.04 -7.43 -5.30
C ALA A 82 -13.09 -8.56 -6.33
N THR A 83 -12.34 -8.41 -7.41
CA THR A 83 -12.36 -9.33 -8.57
C THR A 83 -11.08 -10.14 -8.71
N ALA A 84 -10.10 -9.92 -7.84
CA ALA A 84 -8.84 -10.65 -7.83
C ALA A 84 -8.23 -10.68 -6.43
N VAL A 85 -7.50 -11.77 -6.13
CA VAL A 85 -6.45 -11.81 -5.12
C VAL A 85 -5.14 -11.35 -5.78
N TRP A 86 -4.27 -10.66 -5.04
CA TRP A 86 -3.00 -10.17 -5.58
C TRP A 86 -1.84 -10.39 -4.62
N CYS A 87 -0.64 -10.36 -5.19
CA CYS A 87 0.62 -10.38 -4.48
C CYS A 87 1.60 -9.39 -5.16
N ASP A 88 2.17 -8.47 -4.39
CA ASP A 88 3.24 -7.59 -4.86
C ASP A 88 4.58 -8.23 -4.49
N TYR A 89 5.29 -8.75 -5.47
CA TYR A 89 6.54 -9.49 -5.32
C TYR A 89 7.71 -8.57 -5.63
N ASP A 90 8.40 -8.16 -4.57
CA ASP A 90 9.43 -7.12 -4.61
C ASP A 90 10.85 -7.66 -4.39
N ASP A 91 10.98 -8.98 -4.24
CA ASP A 91 12.24 -9.70 -4.12
C ASP A 91 12.89 -9.87 -5.51
N ALA A 92 14.18 -9.53 -5.63
CA ALA A 92 14.95 -9.66 -6.85
C ALA A 92 15.58 -11.05 -7.03
N GLY A 93 15.24 -12.01 -6.15
CA GLY A 93 15.69 -13.39 -6.19
C GLY A 93 15.04 -14.24 -7.28
N ALA A 94 15.06 -15.56 -7.09
CA ALA A 94 14.46 -16.51 -8.03
C ALA A 94 12.94 -16.30 -8.13
N LEU A 95 12.34 -16.65 -9.28
CA LEU A 95 10.89 -16.62 -9.41
C LEU A 95 10.26 -17.62 -8.42
N PRO A 96 9.18 -17.22 -7.72
CA PRO A 96 8.53 -18.11 -6.78
C PRO A 96 7.83 -19.25 -7.53
N VAL A 97 7.81 -20.44 -6.91
CA VAL A 97 6.95 -21.53 -7.37
C VAL A 97 5.52 -21.20 -6.94
N LEU A 98 4.64 -21.01 -7.91
CA LEU A 98 3.24 -20.66 -7.66
C LEU A 98 2.36 -21.92 -7.80
N PRO A 99 1.65 -22.35 -6.74
CA PRO A 99 0.76 -23.51 -6.79
C PRO A 99 -0.34 -23.40 -7.85
N LEU A 100 -0.80 -22.17 -8.12
CA LEU A 100 -1.72 -21.84 -9.19
C LEU A 100 -1.12 -20.72 -10.07
N PRO A 101 -1.23 -20.82 -11.41
CA PRO A 101 -0.70 -19.80 -12.29
C PRO A 101 -1.50 -18.49 -12.16
N PRO A 102 -0.85 -17.32 -12.07
CA PRO A 102 -1.54 -16.04 -12.09
C PRO A 102 -2.34 -15.83 -13.38
N SER A 103 -3.51 -15.23 -13.26
CA SER A 103 -4.33 -14.78 -14.38
C SER A 103 -3.72 -13.57 -15.08
N ALA A 104 -3.00 -12.72 -14.34
CA ALA A 104 -2.20 -11.63 -14.89
C ALA A 104 -0.87 -11.46 -14.14
N VAL A 105 0.15 -11.04 -14.86
CA VAL A 105 1.48 -10.74 -14.32
C VAL A 105 1.98 -9.41 -14.87
N VAL A 106 2.26 -8.46 -13.98
CA VAL A 106 2.91 -7.20 -14.31
C VAL A 106 4.33 -7.22 -13.80
N GLU A 107 5.31 -7.07 -14.68
CA GLU A 107 6.69 -6.78 -14.26
C GLU A 107 6.81 -5.27 -14.02
N THR A 108 7.02 -4.86 -12.77
CA THR A 108 7.09 -3.45 -12.35
C THR A 108 8.46 -2.83 -12.61
N SER A 109 9.48 -3.67 -12.59
CA SER A 109 10.89 -3.45 -12.89
C SER A 109 11.55 -4.83 -13.04
N PRO A 110 12.78 -4.94 -13.57
CA PRO A 110 13.44 -6.24 -13.73
C PRO A 110 13.35 -7.10 -12.46
N HIS A 111 12.86 -8.33 -12.61
CA HIS A 111 12.69 -9.32 -11.54
C HIS A 111 11.67 -8.98 -10.43
N LYS A 112 10.85 -7.95 -10.60
CA LYS A 112 9.82 -7.54 -9.63
C LYS A 112 8.44 -7.60 -10.28
N TYR A 113 7.50 -8.25 -9.62
CA TYR A 113 6.24 -8.66 -10.23
C TYR A 113 5.03 -8.34 -9.37
N GLN A 114 3.92 -7.97 -9.98
CA GLN A 114 2.60 -8.00 -9.37
C GLN A 114 1.83 -9.15 -9.98
N PHE A 115 1.44 -10.11 -9.15
CA PHE A 115 0.65 -11.27 -9.54
C PHE A 115 -0.83 -11.02 -9.22
N PHE A 116 -1.71 -11.41 -10.12
CA PHE A 116 -3.16 -11.32 -9.93
C PHE A 116 -3.82 -12.67 -10.26
N TRP A 117 -4.65 -13.18 -9.36
CA TRP A 117 -5.52 -14.33 -9.56
C TRP A 117 -6.95 -13.82 -9.63
N LEU A 118 -7.52 -13.79 -10.84
CA LEU A 118 -8.89 -13.33 -11.06
C LEU A 118 -9.88 -14.30 -10.42
N LEU A 119 -10.89 -13.76 -9.76
CA LEU A 119 -11.97 -14.52 -9.17
C LEU A 119 -13.04 -14.81 -10.23
N ASP A 120 -13.67 -15.98 -10.11
CA ASP A 120 -14.86 -16.33 -10.90
C ASP A 120 -16.11 -15.56 -10.44
N ARG A 121 -16.17 -15.24 -9.15
CA ARG A 121 -17.19 -14.43 -8.50
C ARG A 121 -16.55 -13.33 -7.67
N ALA A 122 -17.09 -12.11 -7.74
CA ALA A 122 -16.58 -11.00 -6.95
C ALA A 122 -16.75 -11.27 -5.44
N MET A 123 -15.72 -10.93 -4.66
CA MET A 123 -15.69 -11.11 -3.22
C MET A 123 -16.16 -9.84 -2.50
N ALA A 124 -17.26 -9.96 -1.74
CA ALA A 124 -17.80 -8.86 -0.94
C ALA A 124 -17.12 -8.71 0.43
N ASP A 125 -16.70 -9.81 1.04
CA ASP A 125 -15.94 -9.80 2.29
C ASP A 125 -14.49 -9.37 2.03
N LEU A 126 -14.25 -8.06 2.08
CA LEU A 126 -12.92 -7.48 1.89
C LEU A 126 -11.97 -7.80 3.06
N GLY A 127 -12.48 -8.18 4.24
CA GLY A 127 -11.64 -8.64 5.34
C GLY A 127 -11.05 -10.03 5.06
N HIS A 128 -11.86 -10.90 4.44
CA HIS A 128 -11.37 -12.18 3.92
C HIS A 128 -10.37 -11.98 2.79
N LEU A 129 -10.65 -11.11 1.83
CA LEU A 129 -9.71 -10.79 0.76
C LEU A 129 -8.33 -10.36 1.31
N GLU A 130 -8.30 -9.50 2.32
CA GLU A 130 -7.05 -9.05 2.96
C GLU A 130 -6.30 -10.21 3.64
N ARG A 131 -7.01 -11.19 4.21
CA ARG A 131 -6.40 -12.43 4.72
C ARG A 131 -5.76 -13.23 3.59
N LEU A 132 -6.49 -13.46 2.50
CA LEU A 132 -5.97 -14.19 1.34
C LEU A 132 -4.74 -13.52 0.74
N ASN A 133 -4.76 -12.20 0.54
CA ASN A 133 -3.59 -11.48 0.05
C ASN A 133 -2.37 -11.64 0.96
N ARG A 134 -2.55 -11.73 2.29
CA ARG A 134 -1.44 -11.98 3.23
C ARG A 134 -0.91 -13.40 3.14
N ILE A 135 -1.79 -14.40 3.09
CA ILE A 135 -1.41 -15.79 2.91
C ILE A 135 -0.63 -15.95 1.59
N PHE A 136 -1.10 -15.32 0.52
CA PHE A 136 -0.43 -15.34 -0.78
C PHE A 136 0.92 -14.63 -0.71
N ALA A 137 0.99 -13.42 -0.18
CA ALA A 137 2.25 -12.71 -0.01
C ALA A 137 3.24 -13.52 0.85
N HIS A 138 2.81 -14.15 1.94
CA HIS A 138 3.67 -14.99 2.77
C HIS A 138 4.23 -16.19 2.00
N ASN A 139 3.36 -16.98 1.38
CA ASN A 139 3.75 -18.19 0.66
C ASN A 139 4.60 -17.89 -0.59
N VAL A 140 4.38 -16.74 -1.22
CA VAL A 140 5.09 -16.32 -2.45
C VAL A 140 6.36 -15.51 -2.15
N GLY A 141 6.57 -15.06 -0.92
CA GLY A 141 7.66 -14.14 -0.57
C GLY A 141 7.41 -12.68 -1.03
N GLY A 142 6.15 -12.29 -1.16
CA GLY A 142 5.73 -10.93 -1.51
C GLY A 142 5.69 -9.95 -0.32
N ASP A 143 5.46 -8.68 -0.64
CA ASP A 143 5.31 -7.61 0.34
C ASP A 143 4.01 -7.75 1.13
N LEU A 144 4.13 -8.19 2.37
CA LEU A 144 3.00 -8.29 3.32
C LEU A 144 2.39 -6.92 3.66
N ASN A 145 3.06 -5.80 3.36
CA ASN A 145 2.45 -4.48 3.49
C ASN A 145 1.48 -4.20 2.35
N ALA A 146 1.51 -4.94 1.24
CA ALA A 146 0.70 -4.70 0.04
C ALA A 146 -0.66 -5.43 0.03
N CYS A 147 -1.11 -5.97 1.16
CA CYS A 147 -2.29 -6.84 1.22
C CYS A 147 -3.62 -6.10 1.50
N ASP A 148 -3.59 -4.81 1.83
CA ASP A 148 -4.77 -4.05 2.26
C ASP A 148 -5.74 -3.72 1.12
N ARG A 149 -7.04 -3.64 1.40
CA ARG A 149 -8.07 -3.40 0.38
C ARG A 149 -7.92 -2.07 -0.36
N ALA A 150 -7.22 -1.09 0.22
CA ALA A 150 -7.02 0.21 -0.41
C ALA A 150 -5.75 0.28 -1.26
N ARG A 151 -5.04 -0.85 -1.42
CA ARG A 151 -3.77 -0.93 -2.12
C ARG A 151 -3.86 -0.34 -3.52
N VAL A 152 -2.88 0.51 -3.83
CA VAL A 152 -2.58 0.95 -5.18
C VAL A 152 -1.35 0.18 -5.67
N LEU A 153 -1.39 -0.29 -6.91
CA LEU A 153 -0.29 -1.01 -7.56
C LEU A 153 0.14 -0.30 -8.83
N ARG A 154 1.38 -0.55 -9.27
CA ARG A 154 1.98 0.15 -10.40
C ARG A 154 1.23 -0.14 -11.69
N LEU A 155 0.91 0.91 -12.44
CA LEU A 155 0.17 0.82 -13.69
C LEU A 155 1.12 0.42 -14.84
N PRO A 156 0.84 -0.66 -15.61
CA PRO A 156 1.65 -1.03 -16.76
C PRO A 156 1.66 0.06 -17.84
N GLY A 157 2.79 0.18 -18.53
CA GLY A 157 3.02 1.17 -19.58
C GLY A 157 3.60 2.50 -19.08
N PHE A 158 3.98 2.60 -17.80
CA PHE A 158 4.61 3.78 -17.22
C PHE A 158 6.01 3.45 -16.69
N GLN A 159 6.92 4.43 -16.75
CA GLN A 159 8.26 4.35 -16.19
C GLN A 159 8.23 4.30 -14.66
N ASN A 160 9.13 3.52 -14.10
CA ASN A 160 9.38 3.42 -12.67
C ASN A 160 10.52 4.37 -12.27
N LEU A 161 10.19 5.47 -11.62
CA LEU A 161 11.16 6.53 -11.30
C LEU A 161 11.98 6.25 -10.04
N LYS A 162 11.68 5.16 -9.32
CA LYS A 162 12.46 4.69 -8.18
C LYS A 162 13.89 4.27 -8.56
N TYR A 163 14.13 3.96 -9.84
CA TYR A 163 15.41 3.46 -10.34
C TYR A 163 15.98 4.37 -11.44
N ASP A 164 17.30 4.52 -11.46
CA ASP A 164 18.01 5.37 -12.44
C ASP A 164 17.74 4.93 -13.89
N GLY A 165 17.67 3.63 -14.14
CA GLY A 165 17.35 3.06 -15.46
C GLY A 165 15.89 3.24 -15.91
N ARG A 166 15.03 3.76 -15.03
CA ARG A 166 13.60 4.06 -15.27
C ARG A 166 12.87 2.99 -16.09
N PRO A 167 12.90 1.71 -15.66
CA PRO A 167 12.28 0.64 -16.43
C PRO A 167 10.79 0.89 -16.57
N VAL A 168 10.24 0.56 -17.75
CA VAL A 168 8.80 0.65 -17.99
C VAL A 168 8.14 -0.60 -17.42
N ALA A 169 7.10 -0.42 -16.59
CA ALA A 169 6.29 -1.53 -16.10
C ALA A 169 5.55 -2.21 -17.27
N LYS A 170 5.57 -3.53 -17.34
CA LYS A 170 5.02 -4.31 -18.47
C LYS A 170 4.00 -5.33 -17.98
N LEU A 171 2.83 -5.38 -18.61
CA LEU A 171 1.96 -6.53 -18.50
C LEU A 171 2.56 -7.66 -19.35
N LEU A 172 3.05 -8.70 -18.69
CA LEU A 172 3.67 -9.87 -19.32
C LEU A 172 2.64 -10.95 -19.65
N VAL A 173 1.70 -11.18 -18.73
CA VAL A 173 0.66 -12.20 -18.86
C VAL A 173 -0.70 -11.55 -18.62
N LEU A 174 -1.67 -11.90 -19.48
CA LEU A 174 -3.09 -11.64 -19.24
C LEU A 174 -3.91 -12.78 -19.84
N LYS A 175 -4.55 -13.56 -18.98
CA LYS A 175 -5.40 -14.70 -19.33
C LYS A 175 -6.80 -14.47 -18.73
N PRO A 176 -7.69 -13.71 -19.39
CA PRO A 176 -8.98 -13.29 -18.82
C PRO A 176 -9.93 -14.43 -18.42
N ASN A 177 -9.74 -15.60 -19.02
CA ASN A 177 -10.55 -16.80 -18.79
C ASN A 177 -9.98 -17.71 -17.69
N VAL A 178 -8.76 -17.44 -17.21
CA VAL A 178 -8.19 -18.15 -16.06
C VAL A 178 -8.71 -17.46 -14.82
N ARG A 179 -9.75 -18.04 -14.22
CA ARG A 179 -10.44 -17.53 -13.04
C ARG A 179 -10.56 -18.64 -12.01
N TYR A 180 -10.57 -18.25 -10.74
CA TYR A 180 -10.53 -19.17 -9.62
C TYR A 180 -11.71 -18.95 -8.71
N ALA A 181 -12.31 -20.05 -8.27
CA ALA A 181 -13.18 -20.02 -7.11
C ALA A 181 -12.33 -19.70 -5.86
N ARG A 182 -12.93 -19.00 -4.89
CA ARG A 182 -12.27 -18.70 -3.61
C ARG A 182 -11.67 -19.96 -2.96
N ASP A 183 -12.47 -21.02 -2.85
CA ASP A 183 -12.07 -22.25 -2.15
C ASP A 183 -10.90 -22.97 -2.86
N GLN A 184 -10.76 -22.78 -4.18
CA GLN A 184 -9.61 -23.27 -4.94
C GLN A 184 -8.33 -22.49 -4.60
N LEU A 185 -8.44 -21.16 -4.43
CA LEU A 185 -7.31 -20.32 -3.98
C LEU A 185 -6.91 -20.67 -2.54
N GLU A 186 -7.87 -20.88 -1.66
CA GLU A 186 -7.63 -21.28 -0.26
C GLU A 186 -6.96 -22.66 -0.17
N ALA A 187 -7.40 -23.63 -0.98
CA ALA A 187 -6.81 -24.97 -0.99
C ALA A 187 -5.37 -25.00 -1.53
N ALA A 188 -5.04 -24.11 -2.46
CA ALA A 188 -3.75 -24.11 -3.13
C ALA A 188 -2.63 -23.39 -2.35
N PHE A 189 -2.99 -22.51 -1.40
CA PHE A 189 -2.03 -21.75 -0.61
C PHE A 189 -2.24 -22.08 0.88
N PRO A 190 -1.35 -22.87 1.50
CA PRO A 190 -1.59 -23.41 2.83
C PRO A 190 -1.76 -22.31 3.88
N ASN A 191 -2.71 -22.56 4.79
CA ASN A 191 -3.17 -21.67 5.84
C ASN A 191 -2.14 -21.54 6.97
N GLU A 192 -1.20 -20.64 6.79
CA GLU A 192 -0.64 -19.87 7.89
C GLU A 192 -1.02 -18.42 7.57
N ASP A 193 -2.14 -17.91 8.09
CA ASP A 193 -2.37 -16.45 8.07
C ASP A 193 -1.29 -15.89 9.01
N PRO A 194 -0.20 -15.30 8.49
CA PRO A 194 0.72 -14.64 9.39
C PRO A 194 -0.11 -13.58 10.10
N ALA A 195 -0.12 -13.62 11.45
CA ALA A 195 -0.85 -12.65 12.25
C ALA A 195 -0.68 -11.28 11.59
N PRO A 196 -1.78 -10.54 11.35
CA PRO A 196 -1.74 -9.34 10.51
C PRO A 196 -0.54 -8.54 10.96
N ILE A 197 0.37 -8.22 10.04
CA ILE A 197 1.51 -7.37 10.37
C ILE A 197 0.89 -6.11 10.97
N ARG A 198 0.91 -6.01 12.31
CA ARG A 198 0.70 -4.75 13.02
C ARG A 198 1.72 -3.86 12.37
N ARG A 199 1.26 -2.93 11.52
CA ARG A 199 2.11 -2.09 10.65
C ARG A 199 3.42 -1.85 11.38
N ARG A 200 4.48 -2.60 11.05
CA ARG A 200 5.81 -2.19 11.47
C ARG A 200 5.94 -0.87 10.78
N ARG A 201 5.95 0.19 11.57
CA ARG A 201 5.89 1.54 11.06
C ARG A 201 7.18 1.72 10.28
N THR A 202 7.10 1.53 8.98
CA THR A 202 8.22 1.75 8.08
C THR A 202 8.38 3.26 8.02
N TYR A 203 9.11 3.79 9.00
CA TYR A 203 9.73 5.09 8.91
C TYR A 203 10.64 5.04 7.68
N ASP A 204 10.45 6.02 6.81
CA ASP A 204 11.29 6.24 5.64
C ASP A 204 12.76 6.16 6.08
N ARG A 205 13.48 5.12 5.64
CA ARG A 205 14.83 4.76 6.07
C ARG A 205 15.88 5.64 5.38
N ASP A 206 15.63 6.94 5.31
CA ASP A 206 16.58 7.88 4.73
C ASP A 206 17.55 8.42 5.79
N ARG A 207 18.67 7.69 5.89
CA ARG A 207 20.07 8.16 5.94
C ARG A 207 20.60 9.02 7.10
N LEU A 208 19.85 9.38 8.15
CA LEU A 208 20.42 10.21 9.25
C LEU A 208 20.10 9.79 10.70
N ALA A 209 19.29 8.75 10.93
CA ALA A 209 18.98 8.27 12.28
C ALA A 209 19.83 7.04 12.67
N PRO A 210 20.40 6.97 13.88
CA PRO A 210 21.04 5.75 14.38
C PRO A 210 20.07 4.56 14.33
N PRO A 211 20.53 3.33 14.01
CA PRO A 211 19.67 2.15 13.85
C PRO A 211 18.80 1.80 15.05
N TRP A 212 19.18 2.23 16.26
CA TRP A 212 18.45 2.00 17.51
C TRP A 212 17.34 3.03 17.78
N LEU A 213 17.38 4.20 17.14
CA LEU A 213 16.43 5.28 17.39
C LEU A 213 14.98 4.96 16.96
N PRO A 214 14.73 4.22 15.87
CA PRO A 214 13.40 3.68 15.56
C PRO A 214 12.84 2.81 16.69
N ILE A 215 13.68 2.02 17.37
CA ILE A 215 13.23 1.14 18.46
C ILE A 215 12.72 1.97 19.64
N VAL A 216 13.43 3.05 19.99
CA VAL A 216 13.00 4.01 21.01
C VAL A 216 11.75 4.76 20.59
N PHE A 217 11.64 5.12 19.31
CA PHE A 217 10.43 5.75 18.79
C PHE A 217 9.22 4.83 18.96
N ASP A 218 9.32 3.58 18.52
CA ASP A 218 8.22 2.61 18.57
C ASP A 218 7.81 2.32 20.01
N ALA A 219 8.77 2.09 20.91
CA ALA A 219 8.48 1.86 22.33
C ALA A 219 7.72 3.01 23.00
N ILE A 220 8.05 4.27 22.67
CA ILE A 220 7.33 5.44 23.18
C ILE A 220 5.89 5.43 22.67
N VAL A 221 5.66 5.11 21.41
CA VAL A 221 4.30 5.15 20.90
C VAL A 221 3.47 3.96 21.36
N ASP A 222 4.06 2.78 21.51
CA ASP A 222 3.39 1.63 22.09
C ASP A 222 2.95 1.94 23.53
N TYR A 223 3.81 2.61 24.31
CA TYR A 223 3.45 3.13 25.62
C TYR A 223 2.26 4.11 25.54
N LEU A 224 2.28 5.05 24.59
CA LEU A 224 1.18 6.01 24.42
C LEU A 224 -0.13 5.33 24.04
N GLU A 225 -0.09 4.31 23.19
CA GLU A 225 -1.25 3.55 22.76
C GLU A 225 -1.83 2.71 23.91
N ALA A 226 -0.97 1.96 24.61
CA ALA A 226 -1.35 1.10 25.73
C ALA A 226 -1.99 1.88 26.90
N ASN A 227 -1.57 3.13 27.10
CA ASN A 227 -2.09 4.01 28.16
C ASN A 227 -3.17 4.99 27.66
N GLY A 228 -3.71 4.77 26.46
CA GLY A 228 -4.87 5.53 25.97
C GLY A 228 -4.58 6.96 25.52
N PHE A 229 -3.32 7.36 25.31
CA PHE A 229 -2.94 8.70 24.84
C PHE A 229 -3.21 8.94 23.34
N ALA A 230 -3.80 7.94 22.65
CA ALA A 230 -4.35 8.03 21.30
C ALA A 230 -3.37 8.59 20.25
N PRO A 231 -2.20 7.97 20.05
CA PRO A 231 -1.25 8.40 19.02
C PRO A 231 -1.81 8.24 17.60
N ARG A 232 -1.56 9.23 16.74
CA ARG A 232 -2.01 9.29 15.35
C ARG A 232 -0.85 9.64 14.43
N LEU A 233 -0.55 8.76 13.48
CA LEU A 233 0.46 9.01 12.45
C LEU A 233 -0.03 10.07 11.45
N ARG A 234 0.83 11.03 11.15
CA ARG A 234 0.63 12.08 10.15
C ARG A 234 1.35 11.71 8.85
N ALA A 235 0.89 12.29 7.74
CA ALA A 235 1.49 12.08 6.41
C ALA A 235 2.99 12.47 6.36
N SER A 236 3.43 13.37 7.24
CA SER A 236 4.83 13.80 7.38
C SER A 236 5.74 12.81 8.14
N GLY A 237 5.23 11.62 8.51
CA GLY A 237 5.99 10.65 9.32
C GLY A 237 6.08 10.99 10.81
N SER A 238 5.45 12.08 11.26
CA SER A 238 5.33 12.43 12.68
C SER A 238 4.09 11.79 13.31
N VAL A 239 4.13 11.56 14.62
CA VAL A 239 2.98 11.10 15.41
C VAL A 239 2.48 12.25 16.27
N GLN A 240 1.17 12.44 16.31
CA GLN A 240 0.52 13.34 17.26
C GLN A 240 -0.28 12.55 18.29
N ALA A 241 -0.16 12.89 19.56
CA ALA A 241 -0.83 12.21 20.66
C ALA A 241 -1.23 13.21 21.75
N ARG A 242 -2.03 12.74 22.71
CA ARG A 242 -2.18 13.43 23.99
C ARG A 242 -0.88 13.32 24.79
N CYS A 243 -0.49 14.38 25.45
CA CYS A 243 0.73 14.41 26.25
C CYS A 243 0.50 13.71 27.59
N PRO A 244 1.31 12.72 27.97
CA PRO A 244 1.23 12.04 29.26
C PRO A 244 1.83 12.86 30.43
N LEU A 245 2.45 14.01 30.16
CA LEU A 245 3.13 14.83 31.17
C LEU A 245 2.22 15.90 31.81
N HIS A 246 0.95 15.97 31.40
CA HIS A 246 -0.09 16.81 31.98
C HIS A 246 -1.48 16.20 31.72
N ASP A 247 -2.53 16.77 32.33
CA ASP A 247 -3.92 16.41 32.02
C ASP A 247 -4.30 16.94 30.63
N ASP A 248 -3.98 16.17 29.59
CA ASP A 248 -4.15 16.58 28.22
C ASP A 248 -5.48 16.09 27.64
N ARG A 249 -6.39 17.02 27.34
CA ARG A 249 -7.70 16.71 26.75
C ARG A 249 -7.71 16.77 25.23
N ARG A 250 -6.70 17.39 24.60
CA ARG A 250 -6.56 17.54 23.14
C ARG A 250 -5.12 17.24 22.74
N PRO A 251 -4.85 16.50 21.64
CA PRO A 251 -3.50 16.13 21.27
C PRO A 251 -2.54 17.33 21.18
N SER A 252 -1.57 17.40 22.10
CA SER A 252 -0.55 18.45 22.15
C SER A 252 0.88 17.91 22.02
N LEU A 253 1.07 16.59 22.01
CA LEU A 253 2.37 15.94 21.84
C LEU A 253 2.61 15.63 20.36
N SER A 254 3.73 16.12 19.82
CA SER A 254 4.28 15.73 18.52
C SER A 254 5.54 14.91 18.71
N LEU A 255 5.65 13.79 17.99
CA LEU A 255 6.83 12.92 17.92
C LEU A 255 7.30 12.81 16.48
N HIS A 256 8.62 12.82 16.28
CA HIS A 256 9.24 12.58 14.98
C HIS A 256 10.55 11.83 15.20
N ILE A 257 10.81 10.82 14.37
CA ILE A 257 11.97 9.94 14.52
C ILE A 257 13.31 10.69 14.54
N VAL A 258 13.51 11.62 13.58
CA VAL A 258 14.69 12.49 13.52
C VAL A 258 14.58 13.75 14.40
N ARG A 259 13.48 14.50 14.32
CA ARG A 259 13.34 15.81 14.98
C ARG A 259 13.06 15.73 16.49
N GLY A 260 12.78 14.54 17.03
CA GLY A 260 12.51 14.35 18.45
C GLY A 260 11.05 14.57 18.83
N TRP A 261 10.82 15.03 20.04
CA TRP A 261 9.48 15.30 20.57
C TRP A 261 9.30 16.76 20.94
N MET A 262 8.04 17.20 20.95
CA MET A 262 7.63 18.52 21.43
C MET A 262 6.20 18.44 21.97
N CYS A 263 5.98 19.02 23.14
CA CYS A 263 4.64 19.26 23.67
C CYS A 263 4.27 20.74 23.49
N HIS A 264 3.26 21.01 22.67
CA HIS A 264 2.79 22.37 22.36
C HIS A 264 2.09 23.06 23.55
N ALA A 265 1.78 22.31 24.60
CA ALA A 265 1.24 22.84 25.87
C ALA A 265 2.33 23.22 26.91
N GLY A 266 3.63 23.07 26.57
CA GLY A 266 4.72 23.58 27.42
C GLY A 266 5.48 22.56 28.29
N CYS A 267 5.17 21.26 28.23
CA CYS A 267 5.89 20.23 29.01
C CYS A 267 7.35 20.00 28.54
N GLY A 268 7.71 20.57 27.39
CA GLY A 268 9.08 20.60 26.86
C GLY A 268 9.22 20.01 25.46
N GLN A 269 10.48 19.90 25.05
CA GLN A 269 10.89 19.38 23.75
C GLN A 269 12.29 18.76 23.84
N GLY A 270 12.68 17.95 22.85
CA GLY A 270 14.05 17.43 22.73
C GLY A 270 14.13 16.05 22.08
N ARG A 271 15.22 15.32 22.34
CA ARG A 271 15.44 13.97 21.77
C ARG A 271 14.44 12.96 22.33
N LEU A 272 14.12 11.93 21.55
CA LEU A 272 13.20 10.85 21.95
C LEU A 272 13.68 10.11 23.19
N THR A 273 14.99 9.88 23.34
CA THR A 273 15.57 9.25 24.55
C THR A 273 15.25 10.03 25.83
N ARG A 274 15.20 11.36 25.75
CA ARG A 274 14.83 12.20 26.90
C ARG A 274 13.34 12.05 27.24
N LEU A 275 12.49 11.91 26.23
CA LEU A 275 11.07 11.61 26.47
C LEU A 275 10.90 10.21 27.05
N ALA A 276 11.54 9.19 26.47
CA ALA A 276 11.50 7.82 26.98
C ALA A 276 11.86 7.77 28.47
N ASN A 277 12.94 8.45 28.88
CA ASN A 277 13.32 8.56 30.30
C ASN A 277 12.24 9.27 31.14
N LYS A 278 11.64 10.37 30.65
CA LYS A 278 10.55 11.05 31.36
C LYS A 278 9.31 10.18 31.53
N LEU A 279 9.03 9.30 30.57
CA LEU A 279 7.89 8.39 30.58
C LEU A 279 8.18 7.06 31.29
N GLY A 280 9.41 6.82 31.72
CA GLY A 280 9.83 5.53 32.25
C GLY A 280 9.84 4.39 31.21
N VAL A 281 9.81 4.72 29.92
CA VAL A 281 9.84 3.75 28.82
C VAL A 281 11.26 3.25 28.63
N ARG A 282 11.45 1.94 28.74
CA ARG A 282 12.73 1.26 28.50
C ARG A 282 12.66 0.44 27.21
N VAL A 283 13.80 0.32 26.54
CA VAL A 283 14.01 -0.40 25.28
C VAL A 283 15.08 -1.44 25.48
#